data_AF-A0A2M8DZ20-F1
#
_entry.id   AF-A0A2M8DZ20-F1
#
_cell.length_a   1.000
_cell.length_b   1.000
_cell.length_c   1.000
_cell.angle_alpha   90.00
_cell.angle_beta   90.00
_cell.angle_gamma   90.00
#
_symmetry.space_group_name_H-M   'P 1'
#
loop_
_entity.id
_entity.type
_entity.pdbx_description
1 polymer ?
#
loop_
_entity_poly.entity_id
_entity_poly.type
_entity_poly.pdbx_seq_one_letter_code
_entity_poly.pdbx_strand_id
1 'polypeptide(L)'
;MKYNLLIILVISAAMSLPAAAKTFKWVDDQGRTHYGEIIPPEYANKDRQTLNKSGTVIKSQEVLTPEEHRIKEAESAKNNAEAATIRDQKRYDKSLTSTYSSVEEIELSRTRNIQ
;
A
#
# COMPACT_ATOMS: atom_id res chain seq x y z
N MET A 1 -54.32 -10.97 -8.12
CA MET A 1 -53.28 -11.92 -8.55
C MET A 1 -52.09 -11.30 -9.30
N LYS A 2 -52.27 -10.26 -10.15
CA LYS A 2 -51.17 -9.65 -10.92
C LYS A 2 -50.08 -8.99 -10.04
N TYR A 3 -50.46 -8.38 -8.91
CA TYR A 3 -49.50 -7.74 -7.99
C TYR A 3 -48.67 -8.73 -7.14
N ASN A 4 -49.20 -9.92 -6.81
CA ASN A 4 -48.43 -10.95 -6.10
C ASN A 4 -47.27 -11.48 -6.96
N LEU A 5 -47.47 -11.60 -8.28
CA LEU A 5 -46.41 -12.02 -9.21
C LEU A 5 -45.27 -10.98 -9.26
N LEU A 6 -45.61 -9.68 -9.26
CA LEU A 6 -44.64 -8.59 -9.22
C LEU A 6 -43.87 -8.54 -7.89
N ILE A 7 -44.54 -8.79 -6.77
CA ILE A 7 -43.89 -8.83 -5.45
C ILE A 7 -42.88 -10.00 -5.36
N ILE A 8 -43.23 -11.17 -5.87
CA ILE A 8 -42.33 -12.34 -5.88
C ILE A 8 -41.10 -12.09 -6.78
N LEU A 9 -41.28 -11.41 -7.91
CA LEU A 9 -40.18 -11.06 -8.82
C LEU A 9 -39.19 -10.05 -8.20
N VAL A 10 -39.69 -9.08 -7.42
CA VAL A 10 -38.84 -8.10 -6.74
C VAL A 10 -38.08 -8.72 -5.57
N ILE A 11 -38.66 -9.70 -4.88
CA ILE A 11 -37.99 -10.39 -3.76
C ILE A 11 -36.87 -11.31 -4.25
N SER A 12 -37.02 -11.98 -5.42
CA SER A 12 -35.97 -12.87 -5.93
C SER A 12 -34.70 -12.12 -6.38
N ALA A 13 -34.83 -10.87 -6.84
CA ALA A 13 -33.70 -10.04 -7.23
C ALA A 13 -32.82 -9.59 -6.04
N ALA A 14 -33.36 -9.60 -4.81
CA ALA A 14 -32.64 -9.15 -3.62
C ALA A 14 -31.68 -10.20 -3.01
N MET A 15 -31.69 -11.45 -3.50
CA MET A 15 -30.87 -12.54 -2.96
C MET A 15 -29.52 -12.75 -3.65
N SER A 16 -29.13 -11.90 -4.60
CA SER A 16 -27.80 -11.96 -5.21
C SER A 16 -26.75 -11.34 -4.27
N LEU A 17 -26.34 -12.10 -3.26
CA LEU A 17 -25.18 -11.75 -2.43
C LEU A 17 -23.91 -11.91 -3.29
N PRO A 18 -23.09 -10.86 -3.45
CA PRO A 18 -21.85 -10.98 -4.20
C PRO A 18 -20.86 -11.84 -3.40
N ALA A 19 -20.79 -13.14 -3.69
CA ALA A 19 -19.81 -14.05 -3.11
C ALA A 19 -18.39 -13.52 -3.36
N ALA A 20 -17.76 -13.00 -2.32
CA ALA A 20 -16.39 -12.50 -2.35
C ALA A 20 -15.41 -13.67 -2.23
N ALA A 21 -15.31 -14.47 -3.30
CA ALA A 21 -14.28 -15.49 -3.42
C ALA A 21 -12.91 -14.78 -3.47
N LYS A 22 -12.07 -15.05 -2.46
CA LYS A 22 -10.67 -14.64 -2.47
C LYS A 22 -9.89 -15.71 -3.21
N THR A 23 -9.30 -15.36 -4.34
CA THR A 23 -8.43 -16.27 -5.08
C THR A 23 -6.99 -15.98 -4.68
N PHE A 24 -6.22 -17.03 -4.44
CA PHE A 24 -4.79 -16.94 -4.21
C PHE A 24 -4.03 -17.45 -5.43
N LYS A 25 -2.85 -16.88 -5.65
CA LYS A 25 -1.86 -17.31 -6.63
C LYS A 25 -0.58 -17.63 -5.88
N TRP A 26 -0.02 -18.81 -6.07
CA TRP A 26 1.26 -19.22 -5.49
C TRP A 26 2.09 -20.00 -6.51
N VAL A 27 3.37 -20.18 -6.22
CA VAL A 27 4.30 -20.93 -7.06
C VAL A 27 4.74 -22.19 -6.30
N ASP A 28 4.71 -23.35 -6.95
CA ASP A 28 5.18 -24.62 -6.36
C ASP A 28 6.71 -24.77 -6.42
N ASP A 29 7.24 -25.90 -5.93
CA ASP A 29 8.68 -26.21 -5.99
C ASP A 29 9.23 -26.42 -7.40
N GLN A 30 8.34 -26.68 -8.37
CA GLN A 30 8.68 -26.88 -9.78
C GLN A 30 8.56 -25.57 -10.58
N GLY A 31 8.33 -24.44 -9.91
CA GLY A 31 8.17 -23.13 -10.54
C GLY A 31 6.82 -22.94 -11.25
N ARG A 32 5.84 -23.82 -11.06
CA ARG A 32 4.52 -23.70 -11.70
C ARG A 32 3.62 -22.82 -10.86
N THR A 33 2.93 -21.91 -11.54
CA THR A 33 1.96 -21.01 -10.92
C THR A 33 0.62 -21.72 -10.77
N HIS A 34 0.09 -21.73 -9.55
CA HIS A 34 -1.22 -22.28 -9.20
C HIS A 34 -2.17 -21.17 -8.77
N TYR A 35 -3.46 -21.39 -9.00
CA TYR A 35 -4.54 -20.50 -8.58
C TYR A 35 -5.60 -21.30 -7.83
N GLY A 36 -6.06 -20.79 -6.69
CA GLY A 36 -7.07 -21.47 -5.88
C GLY A 36 -7.53 -20.66 -4.69
N GLU A 37 -8.66 -21.05 -4.10
CA GLU A 37 -9.23 -20.38 -2.93
C GLU A 37 -8.57 -20.80 -1.61
N ILE A 38 -7.90 -21.97 -1.61
CA ILE A 38 -7.22 -22.55 -0.46
C ILE A 38 -5.82 -22.94 -0.91
N ILE A 39 -4.82 -22.49 -0.16
CA ILE A 39 -3.43 -22.87 -0.38
C ILE A 39 -3.17 -24.15 0.42
N PRO A 40 -2.68 -25.23 -0.21
CA PRO A 40 -2.31 -26.44 0.50
C PRO A 40 -1.28 -26.16 1.62
N PRO A 41 -1.36 -26.86 2.76
CA PRO A 41 -0.45 -26.65 3.89
C PRO A 41 1.04 -26.77 3.50
N GLU A 42 1.39 -27.61 2.53
CA GLU A 42 2.77 -27.73 2.05
C GLU A 42 3.33 -26.42 1.45
N TYR A 43 2.47 -25.52 0.98
CA TYR A 43 2.85 -24.23 0.39
C TYR A 43 2.53 -23.03 1.30
N ALA A 44 2.14 -23.25 2.55
CA ALA A 44 1.78 -22.18 3.49
C ALA A 44 2.94 -21.19 3.75
N ASN A 45 4.18 -21.69 3.68
CA ASN A 45 5.42 -20.93 3.86
C ASN A 45 6.04 -20.43 2.55
N LYS A 46 5.28 -20.44 1.44
CA LYS A 46 5.74 -19.87 0.16
C LYS A 46 5.12 -18.50 -0.11
N ASP A 47 5.73 -17.81 -1.04
CA ASP A 47 5.22 -16.58 -1.61
C ASP A 47 3.84 -16.80 -2.21
N ARG A 48 2.91 -15.90 -1.86
CA ARG A 48 1.55 -15.93 -2.40
C ARG A 48 1.04 -14.52 -2.64
N GLN A 49 0.19 -14.42 -3.65
CA GLN A 49 -0.56 -13.22 -3.96
C GLN A 49 -2.05 -13.50 -3.74
N THR A 50 -2.77 -12.59 -3.07
CA THR A 50 -4.22 -12.60 -3.03
C THR A 50 -4.76 -11.73 -4.15
N LEU A 51 -5.71 -12.25 -4.90
CA LEU A 51 -6.36 -11.61 -6.04
C LEU A 51 -7.79 -11.23 -5.68
N ASN A 52 -8.27 -10.14 -6.27
CA ASN A 52 -9.70 -9.81 -6.28
C ASN A 52 -10.46 -10.59 -7.37
N LYS A 53 -11.78 -10.40 -7.43
CA LYS A 53 -12.65 -11.01 -8.46
C LYS A 53 -12.26 -10.67 -9.90
N SER A 54 -11.56 -9.55 -10.10
CA SER A 54 -11.10 -9.08 -11.40
C SER A 54 -9.69 -9.61 -11.76
N GLY A 55 -9.10 -10.47 -10.92
CA GLY A 55 -7.75 -10.99 -11.12
C GLY A 55 -6.63 -10.00 -10.79
N THR A 56 -6.94 -8.86 -10.16
CA THR A 56 -5.94 -7.89 -9.70
C THR A 56 -5.37 -8.31 -8.35
N VAL A 57 -4.04 -8.21 -8.20
CA VAL A 57 -3.35 -8.48 -6.93
C VAL A 57 -3.71 -7.41 -5.90
N ILE A 58 -4.34 -7.83 -4.80
CA ILE A 58 -4.71 -6.96 -3.68
C ILE A 58 -3.75 -7.07 -2.51
N LYS A 59 -3.00 -8.17 -2.40
CA LYS A 59 -2.01 -8.39 -1.36
C LYS A 59 -0.93 -9.33 -1.87
N SER A 60 0.33 -9.02 -1.58
CA SER A 60 1.45 -9.94 -1.77
C SER A 60 2.01 -10.31 -0.40
N GLN A 61 2.21 -11.59 -0.15
CA GLN A 61 2.86 -12.13 1.04
C GLN A 61 4.10 -12.86 0.56
N GLU A 62 5.26 -12.23 0.77
CA GLU A 62 6.57 -12.77 0.44
C GLU A 62 7.16 -13.36 1.72
N VAL A 63 7.54 -14.63 1.68
CA VAL A 63 8.26 -15.31 2.75
C VAL A 63 9.74 -15.04 2.51
N LEU A 64 10.15 -13.82 2.86
CA LEU A 64 11.54 -13.39 2.78
C LEU A 64 12.39 -14.26 3.70
N THR A 65 13.55 -14.68 3.21
CA THR A 65 14.59 -15.22 4.08
C THR A 65 15.06 -14.15 5.07
N PRO A 66 15.64 -14.53 6.23
CA PRO A 66 16.16 -13.55 7.18
C PRO A 66 17.14 -12.55 6.57
N GLU A 67 17.94 -12.97 5.57
CA GLU A 67 18.89 -12.10 4.88
C GLU A 67 18.20 -11.07 3.97
N GLU A 68 17.21 -11.51 3.18
CA GLU A 68 16.43 -10.60 2.33
C GLU A 68 15.62 -9.61 3.17
N HIS A 69 15.15 -10.02 4.35
CA HIS A 69 14.51 -9.11 5.30
C HIS A 69 15.46 -8.00 5.74
N ARG A 70 16.71 -8.33 6.09
CA ARG A 70 17.72 -7.34 6.49
C ARG A 70 18.07 -6.38 5.35
N ILE A 71 18.18 -6.87 4.12
CA ILE A 71 18.44 -6.04 2.94
C ILE A 71 17.29 -5.05 2.73
N LYS A 72 16.04 -5.52 2.77
CA LYS A 72 14.84 -4.70 2.60
C LYS A 72 14.68 -3.66 3.71
N GLU A 73 14.98 -4.05 4.95
CA GLU A 73 15.01 -3.12 6.09
C GLU A 73 16.07 -2.03 5.90
N ALA A 74 17.29 -2.40 5.51
CA ALA A 74 18.38 -1.46 5.26
C ALA A 74 18.02 -0.47 4.14
N GLU A 75 17.43 -0.95 3.04
CA GLU A 75 16.94 -0.11 1.95
C GLU A 75 15.83 0.83 2.42
N SER A 76 14.86 0.32 3.18
CA SER A 76 13.79 1.15 3.74
C SER A 76 14.31 2.22 4.70
N ALA A 77 15.31 1.89 5.52
CA ALA A 77 15.94 2.82 6.45
C ALA A 77 16.68 3.94 5.71
N LYS A 78 17.40 3.60 4.64
CA LYS A 78 18.05 4.59 3.76
C LYS A 78 17.03 5.53 3.12
N ASN A 79 15.98 4.99 2.53
CA ASN A 79 14.93 5.79 1.89
C ASN A 79 14.22 6.71 2.91
N ASN A 80 13.98 6.22 4.12
CA ASN A 80 13.38 7.01 5.19
C ASN A 80 14.30 8.15 5.65
N ALA A 81 15.62 7.92 5.74
CA ALA A 81 16.59 8.94 6.08
C ALA A 81 16.63 10.06 5.02
N GLU A 82 16.69 9.69 3.74
CA GLU A 82 16.66 10.64 2.63
C GLU A 82 15.36 11.46 2.62
N ALA A 83 14.22 10.80 2.82
CA ALA A 83 12.92 11.46 2.92
C ALA A 83 12.82 12.42 4.11
N ALA A 84 13.45 12.09 5.24
CA ALA A 84 13.52 12.96 6.42
C ALA A 84 14.32 14.23 6.12
N THR A 85 15.51 14.11 5.51
CA THR A 85 16.32 15.27 5.11
C THR A 85 15.56 16.20 4.16
N ILE A 86 14.89 15.64 3.14
CA ILE A 86 14.09 16.44 2.19
C ILE A 86 12.94 17.15 2.92
N ARG A 87 12.30 16.49 3.89
CA ARG A 87 11.21 17.08 4.67
C ARG A 87 11.71 18.24 5.53
N ASP A 88 12.86 18.08 6.18
CA ASP A 88 13.43 19.13 7.02
C ASP A 88 13.89 20.34 6.21
N GLN A 89 14.50 20.12 5.04
CA GLN A 89 14.81 21.21 4.09
C GLN A 89 13.56 21.97 3.67
N LYS A 90 12.51 21.26 3.23
CA LYS A 90 11.22 21.89 2.86
C LYS A 90 10.59 22.69 4.00
N ARG A 91 10.71 22.20 5.25
CA ARG A 91 10.21 22.91 6.43
C ARG A 91 11.01 24.18 6.69
N TYR A 92 12.32 24.12 6.57
CA TYR A 92 13.21 25.26 6.72
C TYR A 92 12.94 26.32 5.64
N ASP A 93 12.90 25.91 4.37
CA ASP A 93 12.61 26.80 3.24
C ASP A 93 11.25 27.49 3.41
N LYS A 94 10.22 26.72 3.79
CA LYS A 94 8.90 27.26 4.07
C LYS A 94 8.92 28.28 5.20
N SER A 95 9.69 28.04 6.25
CA SER A 95 9.87 29.00 7.35
C SER A 95 10.47 30.29 6.82
N LEU A 96 11.56 30.21 6.05
CA LEU A 96 12.22 31.39 5.47
C LEU A 96 11.26 32.22 4.62
N THR A 97 10.55 31.60 3.67
CA THR A 97 9.63 32.31 2.79
C THR A 97 8.37 32.83 3.50
N SER A 98 8.02 32.26 4.66
CA SER A 98 6.86 32.70 5.44
C SER A 98 7.18 33.85 6.39
N THR A 99 8.42 33.89 6.90
CA THR A 99 8.87 34.90 7.86
C THR A 99 9.44 36.11 7.14
N TYR A 100 10.13 35.92 6.03
CA TYR A 100 10.85 36.97 5.31
C TYR A 100 10.23 37.22 3.95
N SER A 101 9.98 38.50 3.66
CA SER A 101 9.40 38.95 2.41
C SER A 101 10.41 39.07 1.26
N SER A 102 11.71 39.12 1.59
CA SER A 102 12.81 39.20 0.63
C SER A 102 14.12 38.62 1.20
N VAL A 103 15.09 38.34 0.31
CA VAL A 103 16.43 37.87 0.70
C VAL A 103 17.17 38.92 1.54
N GLU A 104 16.95 40.20 1.25
CA GLU A 104 17.61 41.32 1.94
C GLU A 104 17.16 41.42 3.40
N GLU A 105 15.89 41.09 3.68
CA GLU A 105 15.35 41.00 5.04
C GLU A 105 15.98 39.84 5.85
N ILE A 106 16.27 38.71 5.19
CA ILE A 106 16.98 37.58 5.82
C ILE A 106 18.37 38.02 6.28
N GLU A 107 19.13 38.71 5.42
CA GLU A 107 20.50 39.14 5.73
C GLU A 107 20.55 40.24 6.79
N LEU A 108 19.59 41.18 6.77
CA LEU A 108 19.42 42.17 7.83
C LEU A 108 19.11 41.50 9.19
N SER A 109 18.19 40.53 9.20
CA SER A 109 17.85 39.73 10.39
C SER A 109 19.07 38.94 10.88
N ARG A 110 19.83 38.32 9.98
CA ARG A 110 21.08 37.60 10.32
C ARG A 110 22.07 38.53 11.00
N THR A 111 22.34 39.69 10.40
CA THR A 111 23.32 40.67 10.92
C THR A 111 22.93 41.17 12.31
N ARG A 112 21.63 41.40 12.56
CA ARG A 112 21.11 41.83 13.86
C ARG A 112 21.28 40.77 14.97
N ASN A 113 21.20 39.48 14.64
CA ASN A 113 21.33 38.40 15.63
C ASN A 113 22.79 38.06 15.99
N ILE A 114 23.77 38.63 15.27
CA ILE A 114 25.21 38.37 15.49
C ILE A 114 25.86 39.48 16.35
N GLN A 115 25.17 40.59 16.62
CA GLN A 115 25.54 41.60 17.63
C GLN A 115 25.06 41.18 19.02
#